data_AF-A0A2D6U000-F1
#
_entry.id   AF-A0A2D6U000-F1
#
_cell.length_a   1.000
_cell.length_b   1.000
_cell.length_c   1.000
_cell.angle_alpha   90.00
_cell.angle_beta   90.00
_cell.angle_gamma   90.00
#
_symmetry.space_group_name_H-M   'P 1'
#
loop_
_entity.id
_entity.type
_entity.pdbx_description
1 polymer ?
#
loop_
_entity_poly.entity_id
_entity_poly.type
_entity_poly.pdbx_seq_one_letter_code
_entity_poly.pdbx_strand_id
1 'polypeptide(L)'
;MNELLNNKGDKTMYGSKEATAVLKAMENYSIENSGKMMVFNGPSGQYKAITGRTRVDGSITGVVHKFDAEGNTKLAGSFKILSDGYISRWTGVPTKVNAKVSANALAELVTPVVEEVIEEQTVTDEEAA
;
A
#
# COMPACT_ATOMS: atom_id res chain seq x y z
N MET A 1 32.02 22.05 -12.46
CA MET A 1 31.26 21.01 -13.18
C MET A 1 30.30 20.41 -12.19
N ASN A 2 29.03 20.79 -12.25
CA ASN A 2 28.01 20.24 -11.39
C ASN A 2 27.53 18.94 -12.07
N GLU A 3 28.02 17.80 -11.60
CA GLU A 3 27.56 16.51 -12.09
C GLU A 3 26.08 16.37 -11.74
N LEU A 4 25.27 16.34 -12.78
CA LEU A 4 23.87 15.98 -12.76
C LEU A 4 23.78 14.61 -12.07
N LEU A 5 23.17 14.60 -10.88
CA LEU A 5 22.62 13.41 -10.26
C LEU A 5 21.57 12.86 -11.22
N ASN A 6 22.02 12.08 -12.20
CA ASN A 6 21.20 11.16 -12.96
C ASN A 6 20.82 10.03 -12.00
N ASN A 7 19.98 10.37 -11.03
CA ASN A 7 19.17 9.43 -10.30
C ASN A 7 18.14 8.91 -11.31
N LYS A 8 18.59 7.98 -12.16
CA LYS A 8 17.72 6.98 -12.76
C LYS A 8 17.23 6.15 -11.60
N GLY A 9 16.29 6.72 -10.85
CA GLY A 9 15.65 6.09 -9.71
C GLY A 9 15.19 4.73 -10.16
N ASP A 10 15.51 3.73 -9.33
CA ASP A 10 15.08 2.37 -9.49
C ASP A 10 13.67 2.33 -10.10
N LYS A 11 13.54 1.65 -11.24
CA LYS A 11 12.24 1.24 -11.76
C LYS A 11 11.67 0.16 -10.83
N THR A 12 11.43 0.49 -9.56
CA THR A 12 10.54 -0.31 -8.73
C THR A 12 9.17 -0.24 -9.38
N MET A 13 8.54 -1.39 -9.61
CA MET A 13 7.22 -1.51 -10.25
C MET A 13 6.06 -0.87 -9.45
N TYR A 14 6.34 -0.02 -8.47
CA TYR A 14 5.39 0.58 -7.53
C TYR A 14 5.58 2.11 -7.53
N GLY A 15 4.50 2.85 -7.27
CA GLY A 15 4.46 4.33 -7.39
C GLY A 15 5.37 5.07 -6.42
N SER A 16 5.04 6.33 -6.14
CA SER A 16 5.68 7.06 -5.04
C SER A 16 5.69 6.23 -3.74
N LYS A 17 6.60 6.56 -2.81
CA LYS A 17 6.72 5.90 -1.51
C LYS A 17 5.38 5.92 -0.77
N GLU A 18 4.72 7.08 -0.78
CA GLU A 18 3.43 7.34 -0.16
C GLU A 18 2.31 6.54 -0.83
N ALA A 19 2.22 6.57 -2.16
CA ALA A 19 1.20 5.79 -2.87
C ALA A 19 1.37 4.28 -2.65
N THR A 20 2.61 3.81 -2.59
CA THR A 20 2.93 2.39 -2.36
C THR A 20 2.59 1.96 -0.95
N ALA A 21 2.90 2.79 0.06
CA ALA A 21 2.50 2.53 1.45
C ALA A 21 0.97 2.42 1.57
N VAL A 22 0.25 3.31 0.89
CA VAL A 22 -1.22 3.30 0.89
C VAL A 22 -1.79 2.10 0.14
N LEU A 23 -1.17 1.64 -0.95
CA LEU A 23 -1.56 0.40 -1.61
C LEU A 23 -1.42 -0.80 -0.66
N LYS A 24 -0.30 -0.88 0.08
CA LYS A 24 -0.10 -1.92 1.10
C LYS A 24 -1.12 -1.82 2.23
N ALA A 25 -1.47 -0.61 2.66
CA ALA A 25 -2.53 -0.40 3.64
C ALA A 25 -3.91 -0.84 3.12
N MET A 26 -4.19 -0.67 1.82
CA MET A 26 -5.41 -1.22 1.19
C MET A 26 -5.40 -2.76 1.22
N GLU A 27 -4.25 -3.40 0.99
CA GLU A 27 -4.10 -4.86 1.10
C GLU A 27 -4.35 -5.33 2.53
N ASN A 28 -3.72 -4.71 3.52
CA ASN A 28 -3.93 -5.04 4.93
C ASN A 28 -5.41 -4.87 5.32
N TYR A 29 -6.01 -3.72 4.99
CA TYR A 29 -7.43 -3.47 5.22
C TYR A 29 -8.32 -4.54 4.58
N SER A 30 -8.02 -4.97 3.36
CA SER A 30 -8.80 -5.98 2.65
C SER A 30 -8.75 -7.35 3.33
N ILE A 31 -7.58 -7.73 3.86
CA ILE A 31 -7.38 -8.97 4.60
C ILE A 31 -8.12 -8.90 5.95
N GLU A 32 -8.01 -7.79 6.68
CA GLU A 32 -8.71 -7.60 7.95
C GLU A 32 -10.24 -7.60 7.79
N ASN A 33 -10.76 -6.98 6.73
CA ASN A 33 -12.19 -6.82 6.52
C ASN A 33 -12.86 -8.01 5.82
N SER A 34 -12.14 -8.73 4.94
CA SER A 34 -12.74 -9.80 4.12
C SER A 34 -12.02 -11.15 4.20
N GLY A 35 -10.86 -11.21 4.84
CA GLY A 35 -9.97 -12.38 4.84
C GLY A 35 -9.24 -12.62 3.52
N LYS A 36 -9.42 -11.76 2.51
CA LYS A 36 -8.86 -11.94 1.16
C LYS A 36 -8.18 -10.67 0.67
N MET A 37 -6.98 -10.84 0.12
CA MET A 37 -6.19 -9.74 -0.43
C MET A 37 -6.94 -9.04 -1.58
N MET A 38 -7.01 -7.72 -1.49
CA MET A 38 -7.68 -6.79 -2.40
C MET A 38 -9.17 -7.07 -2.63
N VAL A 39 -9.82 -7.76 -1.70
CA VAL A 39 -11.27 -7.93 -1.65
C VAL A 39 -11.84 -7.17 -0.45
N PHE A 40 -12.97 -6.48 -0.63
CA PHE A 40 -13.56 -5.68 0.45
C PHE A 40 -15.08 -5.70 0.42
N ASN A 41 -15.66 -5.66 1.63
CA ASN A 41 -17.10 -5.56 1.84
C ASN A 41 -17.52 -4.10 1.69
N GLY A 42 -18.30 -3.81 0.64
CA GLY A 42 -18.91 -2.51 0.42
C GLY A 42 -20.41 -2.52 0.73
N PRO A 43 -21.07 -1.36 0.70
CA PRO A 43 -22.49 -1.24 1.10
C PRO A 43 -23.45 -2.08 0.27
N SER A 44 -23.10 -2.39 -0.98
CA SER A 44 -23.97 -3.13 -1.91
C SER A 44 -23.45 -4.51 -2.28
N GLY A 45 -22.39 -4.99 -1.63
CA GLY A 45 -21.80 -6.31 -1.90
C GLY A 45 -20.28 -6.32 -1.79
N GLN A 46 -19.66 -7.42 -2.23
CA GLN A 46 -18.21 -7.57 -2.24
C GLN A 46 -17.61 -7.01 -3.53
N TYR A 47 -16.41 -6.46 -3.41
CA TYR A 47 -15.66 -5.89 -4.51
C TYR A 47 -14.22 -6.38 -4.49
N LYS A 48 -13.64 -6.54 -5.68
CA LYS A 48 -12.23 -6.90 -5.89
C LYS A 48 -11.51 -5.78 -6.61
N ALA A 49 -10.48 -5.23 -6.00
CA ALA A 49 -9.56 -4.32 -6.66
C ALA A 49 -8.46 -5.10 -7.39
N ILE A 50 -8.11 -4.65 -8.58
CA ILE A 50 -7.01 -5.20 -9.38
C ILE A 50 -6.09 -4.04 -9.71
N THR A 51 -4.89 -4.07 -9.15
CA THR A 51 -3.87 -3.06 -9.38
C THR A 51 -3.45 -3.06 -10.84
N GLY A 52 -3.49 -1.88 -11.45
CA GLY A 52 -3.07 -1.64 -12.82
C GLY A 52 -1.67 -1.06 -12.85
N ARG A 53 -1.46 -0.07 -13.75
CA ARG A 53 -0.16 0.55 -13.94
C ARG A 53 0.07 1.74 -13.00
N THR A 54 1.31 1.84 -12.54
CA THR A 54 1.91 3.06 -12.01
C THR A 54 2.08 4.09 -13.12
N ARG A 55 1.92 5.38 -12.79
CA ARG A 55 2.11 6.50 -13.71
C ARG A 55 3.40 7.26 -13.42
N VAL A 56 3.84 8.05 -14.41
CA VAL A 56 5.02 8.93 -14.33
C VAL A 56 4.91 9.95 -13.19
N ASP A 57 3.68 10.36 -12.85
CA ASP A 57 3.40 11.26 -11.73
C ASP A 57 3.54 10.59 -10.35
N GLY A 58 3.89 9.30 -10.28
CA GLY A 58 4.00 8.54 -9.03
C GLY A 58 2.66 8.03 -8.49
N SER A 59 1.55 8.25 -9.22
CA SER A 59 0.23 7.74 -8.85
C SER A 59 0.05 6.25 -9.21
N ILE A 60 -0.76 5.55 -8.43
CA ILE A 60 -1.14 4.16 -8.66
C ILE A 60 -2.62 4.11 -9.04
N THR A 61 -2.94 3.32 -10.06
CA THR A 61 -4.34 3.10 -10.47
C THR A 61 -4.67 1.64 -10.65
N GLY A 62 -5.95 1.31 -10.50
CA GLY A 62 -6.47 0.00 -10.84
C GLY A 62 -7.97 0.02 -11.07
N VAL A 63 -8.50 -1.15 -11.44
CA VAL A 63 -9.92 -1.37 -11.70
C VAL A 63 -10.56 -2.07 -10.51
N VAL A 64 -11.85 -1.85 -10.30
CA VAL A 64 -12.63 -2.50 -9.26
C VAL A 64 -13.76 -3.27 -9.91
N HIS A 65 -13.87 -4.55 -9.60
CA HIS A 65 -14.99 -5.40 -10.00
C HIS A 65 -15.88 -5.67 -8.79
N LYS A 66 -17.19 -5.82 -9.01
CA LYS A 66 -18.15 -6.25 -8.00
C LYS A 66 -18.52 -7.72 -8.24
N PHE A 67 -18.62 -8.49 -7.17
CA PHE A 67 -19.13 -9.87 -7.24
C PHE A 67 -20.65 -9.86 -7.41
N ASP A 68 -21.17 -10.72 -8.28
CA ASP A 68 -22.60 -11.02 -8.36
C ASP A 68 -22.98 -12.16 -7.39
N ALA A 69 -24.27 -12.52 -7.38
CA ALA A 69 -24.81 -13.56 -6.50
C ALA A 69 -24.33 -14.98 -6.87
N GLU A 70 -23.84 -15.17 -8.09
CA GLU A 70 -23.35 -16.45 -8.62
C GLU A 70 -21.83 -16.60 -8.46
N GLY A 71 -21.15 -15.53 -8.02
CA GLY A 71 -19.71 -15.48 -7.79
C GLY A 71 -18.90 -14.96 -8.97
N ASN A 72 -19.53 -14.56 -10.08
CA ASN A 72 -18.84 -13.89 -11.18
C ASN A 72 -18.54 -12.43 -10.81
N THR A 73 -17.68 -11.78 -11.60
CA THR A 73 -17.30 -10.38 -11.35
C THR A 73 -17.61 -9.49 -12.55
N LYS A 74 -18.13 -8.30 -12.28
CA LYS A 74 -18.41 -7.27 -13.29
C LYS A 74 -17.66 -5.99 -12.96
N LEU A 75 -17.12 -5.30 -13.97
CA LEU A 75 -16.46 -4.01 -13.79
C LEU A 75 -17.44 -3.02 -13.15
N ALA A 76 -17.08 -2.52 -11.97
CA ALA A 76 -17.90 -1.61 -11.18
C ALA A 76 -17.30 -0.19 -11.12
N GLY A 77 -15.98 -0.08 -11.29
CA GLY A 77 -15.30 1.20 -11.31
C GLY A 77 -13.80 1.04 -11.20
N SER A 78 -13.18 1.91 -10.43
CA SER A 78 -11.73 2.01 -10.36
C SER A 78 -11.26 2.61 -9.03
N PHE A 79 -9.96 2.46 -8.76
CA PHE A 79 -9.28 3.17 -7.67
C PHE A 79 -8.08 3.97 -8.19
N LYS A 80 -7.75 5.06 -7.51
CA LYS A 80 -6.58 5.90 -7.78
C LYS A 80 -6.02 6.40 -6.46
N ILE A 81 -4.73 6.16 -6.28
CA ILE A 81 -3.90 6.67 -5.20
C ILE A 81 -2.98 7.72 -5.85
N LEU A 82 -3.06 8.95 -5.39
CA LEU A 82 -2.18 10.03 -5.85
C LEU A 82 -0.77 9.83 -5.28
N SER A 83 0.20 10.57 -5.81
CA SER A 83 1.60 10.45 -5.39
C SER A 83 1.88 10.93 -3.97
N ASP A 84 0.96 11.65 -3.34
CA ASP A 84 1.00 12.02 -1.92
C ASP A 84 0.35 10.96 -1.02
N GLY A 85 -0.11 9.83 -1.58
CA GLY A 85 -0.82 8.78 -0.84
C GLY A 85 -2.32 9.04 -0.65
N TYR A 86 -2.87 10.15 -1.14
CA TYR A 86 -4.32 10.37 -1.06
C TYR A 86 -5.08 9.44 -2.01
N ILE A 87 -6.04 8.69 -1.47
CA ILE A 87 -6.97 7.88 -2.28
C ILE A 87 -8.05 8.81 -2.84
N SER A 88 -7.88 9.24 -4.10
CA SER A 88 -8.83 10.14 -4.76
C SER A 88 -10.13 9.44 -5.16
N ARG A 89 -10.09 8.12 -5.35
CA ARG A 89 -11.26 7.28 -5.58
C ARG A 89 -10.94 5.85 -5.20
N TRP A 90 -11.92 5.17 -4.59
CA TRP A 90 -11.91 3.74 -4.36
C TRP A 90 -13.35 3.24 -4.42
N THR A 91 -13.73 2.72 -5.59
CA THR A 91 -15.11 2.29 -5.82
C THR A 91 -15.49 1.16 -4.87
N GLY A 92 -16.68 1.26 -4.24
CA GLY A 92 -17.19 0.26 -3.30
C GLY A 92 -16.70 0.43 -1.86
N VAL A 93 -15.83 1.40 -1.57
CA VAL A 93 -15.40 1.75 -0.21
C VAL A 93 -15.89 3.14 0.17
N PRO A 94 -16.44 3.35 1.38
CA PRO A 94 -16.86 4.67 1.85
C PRO A 94 -15.69 5.66 1.92
N THR A 95 -15.92 6.92 1.54
CA THR A 95 -14.89 7.98 1.56
C THR A 95 -14.22 8.16 2.93
N LYS A 96 -14.94 7.94 4.03
CA LYS A 96 -14.39 7.99 5.40
C LYS A 96 -13.31 6.92 5.63
N VAL A 97 -13.50 5.73 5.06
CA VAL A 97 -12.51 4.64 5.13
C VAL A 97 -11.31 4.99 4.26
N ASN A 98 -11.51 5.53 3.06
CA ASN A 98 -10.40 5.99 2.20
C ASN A 98 -9.50 6.98 2.94
N ALA A 99 -10.09 7.99 3.59
CA ALA A 99 -9.35 8.98 4.36
C ALA A 99 -8.58 8.35 5.54
N LYS A 100 -9.20 7.41 6.26
CA LYS A 100 -8.55 6.69 7.37
C LYS A 100 -7.37 5.84 6.89
N VAL A 101 -7.55 5.06 5.82
CA VAL A 101 -6.51 4.18 5.27
C VAL A 101 -5.32 5.01 4.78
N SER A 102 -5.57 6.09 4.02
CA SER A 102 -4.51 7.02 3.62
C SER A 102 -3.79 7.63 4.84
N ALA A 103 -4.53 8.18 5.81
CA ALA A 103 -3.93 8.87 6.95
C ALA A 103 -3.06 7.94 7.81
N ASN A 104 -3.53 6.73 8.09
CA ASN A 104 -2.78 5.75 8.89
C ASN A 104 -1.49 5.33 8.18
N ALA A 105 -1.57 5.01 6.89
CA ALA A 105 -0.40 4.61 6.10
C ALA A 105 0.67 5.71 6.05
N LEU A 106 0.25 6.97 5.92
CA LEU A 106 1.17 8.10 5.91
C LEU A 106 1.79 8.36 7.30
N ALA A 107 1.03 8.15 8.38
CA ALA A 107 1.55 8.29 9.73
C ALA A 107 2.68 7.26 10.03
N GLU A 108 2.52 6.02 9.57
CA GLU A 108 3.54 4.96 9.72
C GLU A 108 4.86 5.29 9.00
N LEU A 109 4.83 6.13 7.96
CA LEU A 109 6.05 6.58 7.27
C LEU A 109 6.81 7.69 8.00
N VAL A 110 6.13 8.43 8.87
CA VAL A 110 6.69 9.60 9.59
C VAL A 110 7.27 9.20 10.94
N THR A 111 6.78 8.11 11.54
CA THR A 111 7.35 7.58 12.78
C THR A 111 8.80 7.14 12.54
N PRO A 112 9.80 7.73 13.23
CA PRO A 112 11.15 7.20 13.19
C PRO A 112 11.11 5.79 13.77
N VAL A 113 11.54 4.82 12.98
CA VAL A 113 11.80 3.45 13.45
C VAL A 113 12.85 3.58 14.54
N VAL A 114 12.46 3.45 15.81
CA VAL A 114 13.40 3.14 16.87
C VAL A 114 13.87 1.71 16.60
N GLU A 115 15.04 1.58 15.99
CA GLU A 115 15.77 0.31 15.93
C GLU A 115 15.97 -0.18 17.37
N GLU A 116 15.31 -1.29 17.74
CA GLU A 116 15.73 -2.08 18.89
C GLU A 116 17.12 -2.62 18.59
N VAL A 117 18.13 -2.01 19.22
CA VAL A 117 19.50 -2.49 19.26
C VAL A 117 19.49 -3.84 19.97
N ILE A 118 19.67 -4.93 19.22
CA ILE A 118 19.96 -6.24 19.80
C ILE A 118 21.42 -6.19 20.26
N GLU A 119 21.65 -6.06 21.58
CA GLU A 119 22.99 -6.22 22.16
C GLU A 119 23.47 -7.66 21.93
N GLU A 120 24.44 -7.81 21.03
CA GLU A 120 25.21 -9.03 20.84
C GLU A 120 26.11 -9.21 22.08
N GLN A 121 25.75 -10.16 22.96
CA GLN A 121 26.64 -10.56 24.05
C GLN A 121 27.79 -11.39 23.49
N THR A 122 28.97 -10.76 23.41
CA THR A 122 30.25 -11.43 23.22
C THR A 122 30.65 -12.14 24.51
N VAL A 123 30.54 -13.47 24.56
CA VAL A 123 31.26 -14.27 25.55
C VAL A 123 32.67 -14.49 25.02
N THR A 124 33.60 -13.67 25.50
CA THR A 124 35.04 -13.95 25.44
C THR A 124 35.40 -14.87 26.60
N ASP A 125 35.75 -16.12 26.32
CA ASP A 125 36.61 -16.90 27.20
C ASP A 125 37.94 -17.11 26.50
N GLU A 126 38.91 -16.30 26.94
CA GLU A 126 40.32 -16.35 26.59
C GLU A 126 41.05 -17.26 27.59
N GLU A 127 41.96 -18.08 27.02
CA GLU A 127 43.15 -18.68 27.62
C GLU A 127 43.07 -19.80 28.69
N ALA A 128 43.46 -21.00 28.22
CA ALA A 128 44.70 -21.69 28.58
C ALA A 128 45.11 -21.84 30.06
N ALA A 129 45.07 -23.10 30.53
CA ALA A 129 46.13 -23.75 31.30
C ALA A 129 46.03 -25.28 31.19
#